data_AF-B6AYA2-F1
#
_entry.id   AF-B6AYA2-F1
#
_cell.length_a   1.000
_cell.length_b   1.000
_cell.length_c   1.000
_cell.angle_alpha   90.00
_cell.angle_beta   90.00
_cell.angle_gamma   90.00
#
_symmetry.space_group_name_H-M   'P 1'
#
loop_
_entity.id
_entity.type
_entity.pdbx_description
1 polymer ?
#
loop_
_entity_poly.entity_id
_entity_poly.type
_entity_poly.pdbx_seq_one_letter_code
_entity_poly.pdbx_strand_id
1 'polypeptide(L)' 'MTKAQKSLFKQLKKDKHRRAFVEMLVGQQSHLGKYRHWAPQYLQKCLKKKVKPAAAVRDVA' A
#
# COMPACT_ATOMS: atom_id res chain seq x y z
N MET A 1 -7.08 -1.25 1.88
CA MET A 1 -6.31 -2.43 2.29
C MET A 1 -7.11 -3.12 3.36
N THR A 2 -7.55 -4.35 3.08
CA THR A 2 -8.32 -5.17 4.02
C THR A 2 -7.44 -5.64 5.19
N LYS A 3 -8.07 -6.17 6.25
CA LYS A 3 -7.34 -6.71 7.42
C LYS A 3 -6.40 -7.86 7.02
N ALA A 4 -6.83 -8.77 6.15
CA ALA A 4 -6.01 -9.88 5.65
C ALA A 4 -4.79 -9.39 4.84
N GLN A 5 -5.01 -8.45 3.90
CA GLN A 5 -3.93 -7.84 3.12
C GLN A 5 -2.92 -7.10 4.01
N LYS A 6 -3.39 -6.43 5.06
CA LYS A 6 -2.53 -5.78 6.06
C LYS A 6 -1.67 -6.79 6.83
N SER A 7 -2.22 -7.96 7.15
CA SER A 7 -1.47 -9.03 7.81
C SER A 7 -0.36 -9.56 6.90
N LEU A 8 -0.70 -9.87 5.64
CA LEU A 8 0.26 -10.30 4.62
C LEU A 8 1.38 -9.29 4.43
N PHE A 9 1.06 -8.00 4.31
CA PHE A 9 2.05 -6.93 4.18
C PHE A 9 3.09 -6.93 5.31
N LYS A 10 2.68 -7.23 6.56
CA LYS A 10 3.57 -7.28 7.71
C LYS A 10 4.56 -8.44 7.67
N GLN A 11 4.19 -9.56 7.04
CA GLN A 11 5.06 -10.74 6.90
C GLN A 11 6.19 -10.51 5.89
N LEU A 12 6.05 -9.53 4.99
CA LEU A 12 7.09 -9.17 4.03
C LEU A 12 8.27 -8.49 4.73
N LYS A 13 9.46 -9.10 4.59
CA LYS A 13 10.71 -8.61 5.21
C LYS A 13 11.41 -7.54 4.38
N LYS A 14 11.47 -7.73 3.05
CA LYS A 14 12.19 -6.83 2.13
C LYS A 14 11.29 -5.69 1.64
N ASP A 15 11.84 -4.48 1.62
CA ASP A 15 11.09 -3.29 1.15
C ASP A 15 10.69 -3.38 -0.32
N LYS A 16 11.51 -4.02 -1.18
CA LYS A 16 11.14 -4.30 -2.57
C LYS A 16 9.83 -5.10 -2.65
N HIS A 17 9.68 -6.13 -1.80
CA HIS A 17 8.49 -6.97 -1.79
C HIS A 17 7.28 -6.19 -1.27
N ARG A 18 7.47 -5.38 -0.22
CA ARG A 18 6.42 -4.50 0.30
C ARG A 18 5.90 -3.54 -0.76
N ARG A 19 6.79 -2.92 -1.55
CA ARG A 19 6.39 -2.01 -2.64
C ARG A 19 5.64 -2.76 -3.74
N ALA A 20 6.17 -3.87 -4.23
CA ALA A 20 5.52 -4.69 -5.25
C ALA A 20 4.13 -5.18 -4.80
N PHE A 21 3.99 -5.59 -3.54
CA PHE A 21 2.70 -5.99 -2.97
C PHE A 21 1.69 -4.84 -2.98
N VAL A 22 2.12 -3.64 -2.57
CA VAL A 22 1.24 -2.46 -2.51
C VAL A 22 0.84 -2.01 -3.91
N GLU A 23 1.76 -2.07 -4.88
CA GLU A 23 1.50 -1.76 -6.29
C GLU A 23 0.47 -2.70 -6.91
N MET A 24 0.66 -4.01 -6.76
CA MET A 24 -0.31 -5.02 -7.18
C MET A 24 -1.68 -4.81 -6.50
N LEU A 25 -1.69 -4.53 -5.20
CA LEU A 25 -2.91 -4.33 -4.42
C LEU A 25 -3.69 -3.11 -4.88
N VAL A 26 -3.01 -2.01 -5.22
CA VAL A 26 -3.64 -0.81 -5.76
C VAL A 26 -4.30 -1.12 -7.10
N GLY A 27 -3.61 -1.83 -8.00
CA GLY A 27 -4.19 -2.25 -9.29
C GLY A 27 -5.44 -3.13 -9.12
N GLN A 28 -5.42 -4.07 -8.19
CA GLN A 28 -6.63 -4.88 -7.90
C GLN A 28 -7.77 -4.01 -7.33
N GLN A 29 -7.45 -3.07 -6.44
CA GLN A 29 -8.45 -2.23 -5.79
C GLN A 29 -9.04 -1.15 -6.71
N SER A 30 -8.33 -0.72 -7.76
CA SER A 30 -8.90 0.18 -8.76
C SER A 30 -10.04 -0.48 -9.54
N HIS A 31 -9.99 -1.79 -9.77
CA HIS A 31 -11.07 -2.53 -10.42
C HIS A 31 -12.24 -2.84 -9.49
N LEU A 32 -11.98 -3.11 -8.21
CA LEU A 32 -13.03 -3.45 -7.24
C LEU A 32 -13.77 -2.22 -6.66
N GLY A 33 -13.13 -1.04 -6.69
CA GLY A 33 -13.68 0.20 -6.11
C GLY A 33 -13.73 0.22 -4.57
N LYS A 34 -14.09 1.36 -3.97
CA LYS A 34 -14.36 1.55 -2.51
C LYS A 34 -13.20 1.33 -1.51
N TYR A 35 -12.03 0.88 -1.95
CA TYR A 35 -10.90 0.59 -1.05
C TYR A 35 -9.82 1.67 -1.00
N ARG A 36 -10.07 2.95 -1.31
CA ARG A 36 -9.01 3.99 -1.36
C ARG A 36 -8.67 4.65 -0.02
N HIS A 37 -9.56 4.55 0.98
CA HIS A 37 -9.50 5.27 2.26
C HIS A 37 -8.24 5.03 3.13
N TRP A 38 -7.43 4.01 2.84
CA TRP A 38 -6.21 3.68 3.59
C TRP A 38 -4.95 4.33 3.01
N ALA A 39 -5.00 4.80 1.76
CA ALA A 39 -3.85 5.31 1.03
C ALA A 39 -3.23 6.55 1.72
N PRO A 40 -4.01 7.53 2.20
CA PRO A 40 -3.44 8.69 2.90
C PRO A 40 -2.67 8.30 4.17
N GLN A 41 -3.21 7.40 5.01
CA GLN A 41 -2.53 6.99 6.24
C GLN A 41 -1.31 6.11 5.94
N TYR A 42 -1.29 5.39 4.82
CA TYR A 42 -0.09 4.69 4.37
C TYR A 42 1.01 5.67 3.97
N LEU A 43 0.69 6.70 3.18
CA LEU A 43 1.65 7.74 2.79
C LEU A 43 2.23 8.46 4.00
N GLN A 44 1.39 8.88 4.95
CA GLN A 44 1.83 9.50 6.20
C GLN A 44 2.80 8.61 7.00
N LYS A 45 2.54 7.30 7.04
CA LYS A 45 3.45 6.34 7.69
C LYS A 45 4.76 6.18 6.95
N CYS A 46 4.75 6.16 5.61
CA CYS A 46 5.95 6.15 4.80
C CYS A 46 6.81 7.39 5.05
N LEU A 47 6.20 8.58 5.10
CA LEU A 47 6.87 9.84 5.42
C LEU A 47 7.50 9.80 6.82
N LYS A 48 6.72 9.42 7.85
CA LYS A 48 7.24 9.30 9.23
C LYS A 48 8.42 8.34 9.34
N LYS A 49 8.42 7.26 8.54
CA LYS A 49 9.49 6.25 8.53
C LYS A 49 10.61 6.56 7.55
N LYS A 50 10.54 7.68 6.81
CA LYS A 50 11.48 8.04 5.72
C LYS A 50 11.64 6.91 4.67
N VAL A 51 10.56 6.19 4.39
CA VAL A 51 10.53 5.10 3.40
C VAL A 51 9.87 5.58 2.12
N LYS A 52 10.45 5.26 0.96
CA LYS A 52 9.84 5.56 -0.35
C LYS A 52 8.55 4.73 -0.53
N PRO A 53 7.38 5.36 -0.67
CA PRO A 53 6.12 4.65 -0.92
C PRO A 53 6.11 4.04 -2.34
N ALA A 54 5.24 3.06 -2.56
CA ALA A 54 4.98 2.55 -3.90
C ALA A 54 4.35 3.67 -4.77
N ALA A 55 4.79 3.77 -6.03
CA ALA A 55 4.36 4.82 -6.96
C ALA A 55 2.84 4.83 -7.12
N ALA A 56 2.26 3.66 -7.33
CA ALA A 56 0.82 3.48 -7.51
C ALA A 56 -0.03 4.09 -6.39
N VAL A 57 0.45 4.21 -5.15
CA VAL A 57 -0.36 4.80 -4.05
C VAL A 57 -0.50 6.31 -4.19
N ARG A 58 0.45 6.98 -4.85
CA ARG A 58 0.40 8.43 -5.06
C ARG A 58 -0.72 8.83 -6.01
N ASP A 59 -1.05 7.97 -6.96
CA ASP A 59 -2.07 8.24 -7.98
C ASP A 59 -3.50 8.03 -7.47
N VAL A 60 -3.65 7.48 -6.26
CA VAL A 60 -4.93 7.04 -5.69
C VAL A 60 -5.27 7.73 -4.37
N ALA A 61 -4.30 8.42 -3.78
CA ALA A 61 -4.45 9.17 -2.53
C ALA A 61 -4.89 10.60 -2.81
#